data_AF-A0A0F9IUB5-F1
#
_entry.id   AF-A0A0F9IUB5-F1
#
_cell.length_a   1.000
_cell.length_b   1.000
_cell.length_c   1.000
_cell.angle_alpha   90.00
_cell.angle_beta   90.00
_cell.angle_gamma   90.00
#
_symmetry.space_group_name_H-M   'P 1'
#
loop_
_entity.id
_entity.type
_entity.pdbx_description
1 polymer ?
#
loop_
_entity_poly.entity_id
_entity_poly.type
_entity_poly.pdbx_seq_one_letter_code
_entity_poly.pdbx_strand_id
1 'polypeptide(L)'
;MVVHSPEKMPLAVLARRLTLEPPSIEHLIGFIGQSEVFAIFLELVREYVPDHEREIMRGPVWERVESFRRRFEEEYFPLAEFAFGDEESLEYMVHAIPVELMGWEYDQYHEFGNFRPGVTLLLGLVVNPFDYAFEESEAARVPILEDCTELVGAELVARIPARGWDSEALRAACDDTSYAGVADFAEWLCAATGLWMLDATYEMYAEECWDRGIVDELTKQWPLVKQRLDRGYEMYAWLEASPVKNFTKVLDFLVPRLTAVGPKAPKTLIEVFAEEAAAKAEAEATQGCHIGRMMRRPGM
;
A
#
# COMPACT_ATOMS: atom_id res chain seq x y z
N MET A 1 3.99 -8.15 -52.33
CA MET A 1 5.30 -8.23 -51.66
C MET A 1 5.47 -6.96 -50.86
N VAL A 2 5.25 -7.01 -49.55
CA VAL A 2 5.45 -5.86 -48.67
C VAL A 2 6.89 -5.93 -48.17
N VAL A 3 7.68 -4.94 -48.53
CA VAL A 3 9.05 -4.77 -48.04
C VAL A 3 8.96 -4.23 -46.62
N HIS A 4 9.37 -5.03 -45.64
CA HIS A 4 9.48 -4.57 -44.25
C HIS A 4 10.70 -3.63 -44.14
N SER A 5 10.45 -2.38 -43.74
CA SER A 5 11.52 -1.43 -43.41
C SER A 5 12.35 -1.93 -42.22
N PRO A 6 13.69 -2.01 -42.35
CA PRO A 6 14.59 -2.56 -41.34
C PRO A 6 14.90 -1.61 -40.16
N GLU A 7 14.15 -0.51 -40.01
CA GLU A 7 14.42 0.55 -39.04
C GLU A 7 13.89 0.27 -37.61
N LYS A 8 13.37 -0.94 -37.35
CA LYS A 8 12.69 -1.29 -36.08
C LYS A 8 13.38 -2.34 -35.22
N MET A 9 14.70 -2.51 -35.32
CA MET A 9 15.44 -3.40 -34.42
C MET A 9 16.70 -2.72 -33.86
N PRO A 10 16.77 -2.49 -32.53
CA PRO A 10 17.93 -1.88 -31.88
C PRO A 10 19.25 -2.57 -32.24
N LEU A 11 19.24 -3.91 -32.34
CA LEU A 11 20.41 -4.71 -32.71
C LEU A 11 20.90 -4.49 -34.15
N ALA A 12 20.00 -4.20 -35.09
CA ALA A 12 20.37 -3.91 -36.48
C ALA A 12 20.99 -2.51 -36.61
N VAL A 13 20.50 -1.55 -35.81
CA VAL A 13 21.11 -0.21 -35.69
C VAL A 13 22.47 -0.30 -34.98
N LEU A 14 22.58 -1.13 -33.94
CA LEU A 14 23.83 -1.40 -33.22
C LEU A 14 24.89 -2.00 -34.15
N ALA A 15 24.53 -3.04 -34.91
CA ALA A 15 25.41 -3.69 -35.89
C ALA A 15 25.94 -2.71 -36.95
N ARG A 16 25.08 -1.77 -37.38
CA ARG A 16 25.42 -0.75 -38.39
C ARG A 16 26.27 0.40 -37.83
N ARG A 17 26.13 0.71 -36.54
CA ARG A 17 26.94 1.72 -35.84
C ARG A 17 28.32 1.17 -35.48
N LEU A 18 28.39 -0.10 -35.06
CA LEU A 18 29.64 -0.83 -34.77
C LEU A 18 30.58 -0.95 -35.98
N THR A 19 30.07 -0.83 -37.21
CA THR A 19 30.87 -0.88 -38.44
C THR A 19 31.54 0.44 -38.84
N LEU A 20 31.20 1.58 -38.22
CA LEU A 20 31.66 2.91 -38.68
C LEU A 20 32.66 3.58 -37.74
N GLU A 21 32.59 3.33 -36.44
CA GLU A 21 33.57 3.72 -35.41
C GLU A 21 33.21 2.96 -34.11
N PRO A 22 34.17 2.59 -33.23
CA PRO A 22 33.82 1.93 -31.97
C PRO A 22 33.04 2.92 -31.09
N PRO A 23 31.74 2.67 -30.81
CA PRO A 23 30.96 3.49 -29.89
C PRO A 23 31.61 3.47 -28.50
N SER A 24 31.44 4.55 -27.72
CA SER A 24 31.92 4.55 -26.34
C SER A 24 31.27 3.40 -25.57
N ILE A 25 32.01 2.83 -24.62
CA ILE A 25 31.52 1.75 -23.77
C ILE A 25 30.24 2.17 -23.04
N GLU A 26 30.14 3.43 -22.62
CA GLU A 26 28.92 4.02 -22.04
C GLU A 26 27.71 3.98 -23.01
N HIS A 27 27.91 4.28 -24.29
CA HIS A 27 26.82 4.16 -25.28
C HIS A 27 26.43 2.70 -25.53
N LEU A 28 27.39 1.77 -25.55
CA LEU A 28 27.09 0.35 -25.68
C LEU A 28 26.33 -0.20 -24.47
N ILE A 29 26.73 0.21 -23.26
CA ILE A 29 26.02 -0.12 -22.02
C ILE A 29 24.59 0.45 -22.07
N GLY A 30 24.40 1.70 -22.50
CA GLY A 30 23.07 2.29 -22.66
C GLY A 30 22.17 1.53 -23.64
N PHE A 31 22.71 1.12 -24.80
CA PHE A 31 21.93 0.32 -25.77
C PHE A 31 21.63 -1.11 -25.30
N ILE A 32 22.56 -1.73 -24.58
CA ILE A 32 22.39 -3.10 -24.04
C ILE A 32 21.42 -3.08 -22.86
N GLY A 33 21.56 -2.12 -21.94
CA GLY A 33 20.66 -1.94 -20.79
C GLY A 33 19.22 -1.73 -21.24
N GLN A 34 18.99 -0.88 -22.24
CA GLN A 34 17.66 -0.75 -22.84
C GLN A 34 17.16 -2.08 -23.43
N SER A 35 18.03 -2.87 -24.07
CA SER A 35 17.66 -4.18 -24.63
C SER A 35 17.32 -5.23 -23.55
N GLU A 36 17.96 -5.18 -22.39
CA GLU A 36 17.71 -6.10 -21.28
C GLU A 36 16.37 -5.77 -20.60
N VAL A 37 16.13 -4.48 -20.31
CA VAL A 37 14.85 -3.99 -19.79
C VAL A 37 13.69 -4.40 -20.71
N PHE A 38 13.83 -4.29 -22.04
CA PHE A 38 12.81 -4.77 -22.96
C PHE A 38 12.58 -6.28 -22.92
N ALA A 39 13.64 -7.08 -22.71
CA ALA A 39 13.53 -8.52 -22.65
C ALA A 39 12.79 -8.95 -21.36
N ILE A 40 13.15 -8.37 -20.21
CA ILE A 40 12.50 -8.62 -18.93
C ILE A 40 11.03 -8.19 -19.00
N PHE A 41 10.74 -7.00 -19.55
CA PHE A 41 9.36 -6.57 -19.71
C PHE A 41 8.53 -7.51 -20.59
N LEU A 42 9.13 -8.04 -21.67
CA LEU A 42 8.45 -9.04 -22.51
C LEU A 42 8.18 -10.34 -21.74
N GLU A 43 9.05 -10.74 -20.83
CA GLU A 43 8.82 -11.88 -19.94
C GLU A 43 7.65 -11.61 -18.99
N LEU A 44 7.57 -10.42 -18.38
CA LEU A 44 6.42 -10.00 -17.56
C LEU A 44 5.10 -10.04 -18.35
N VAL A 45 5.10 -9.51 -19.57
CA VAL A 45 3.92 -9.56 -20.46
C VAL A 45 3.47 -10.99 -20.72
N ARG A 46 4.41 -11.91 -20.98
CA ARG A 46 4.12 -13.32 -21.24
C ARG A 46 3.65 -14.08 -20.01
N GLU A 47 4.13 -13.69 -18.84
CA GLU A 47 3.78 -14.35 -17.59
C GLU A 47 2.39 -13.93 -17.11
N TYR A 48 2.09 -12.64 -17.14
CA TYR A 48 0.89 -12.10 -16.50
C TYR A 48 -0.27 -11.85 -17.48
N VAL A 49 0.01 -11.50 -18.74
CA VAL A 49 -1.02 -11.15 -19.75
C VAL A 49 -0.69 -11.70 -21.15
N PRO A 50 -0.43 -13.03 -21.29
CA PRO A 50 0.11 -13.62 -22.51
C PRO A 50 -0.74 -13.39 -23.76
N ASP A 51 -2.07 -13.39 -23.61
CA ASP A 51 -3.01 -13.22 -24.72
C ASP A 51 -2.95 -11.81 -25.35
N HIS A 52 -2.35 -10.85 -24.62
CA HIS A 52 -2.21 -9.46 -25.04
C HIS A 52 -0.79 -9.10 -25.51
N GLU A 53 0.16 -10.04 -25.60
CA GLU A 53 1.56 -9.77 -25.99
C GLU A 53 1.65 -8.92 -27.27
N ARG A 54 0.95 -9.35 -28.32
CA ARG A 54 1.00 -8.66 -29.62
C ARG A 54 0.35 -7.28 -29.59
N GLU A 55 -0.62 -7.05 -28.72
CA GLU A 55 -1.26 -5.75 -28.55
C GLU A 55 -0.31 -4.79 -27.84
N ILE A 56 0.21 -5.22 -26.68
CA ILE A 56 1.09 -4.45 -25.81
C ILE A 56 2.38 -4.05 -26.54
N MET A 57 3.00 -4.98 -27.27
CA MET A 57 4.32 -4.74 -27.86
C MET A 57 4.32 -3.91 -29.17
N ARG A 58 3.14 -3.49 -29.68
CA ARG A 58 3.05 -2.73 -30.95
C ARG A 58 3.41 -1.25 -30.81
N GLY A 59 3.17 -0.66 -29.63
CA GLY A 59 3.33 0.77 -29.39
C GLY A 59 4.77 1.23 -29.09
N PRO A 60 5.02 2.55 -28.99
CA PRO A 60 6.18 3.11 -28.30
C PRO A 60 6.18 2.72 -26.82
N VAL A 61 7.34 2.86 -26.14
CA VAL A 61 7.58 2.36 -24.77
C VAL A 61 6.46 2.70 -23.79
N TRP A 62 6.15 3.99 -23.65
CA TRP A 62 5.11 4.47 -22.73
C TRP A 62 3.73 3.86 -23.00
N GLU A 63 3.34 3.63 -24.27
CA GLU A 63 2.09 2.94 -24.60
C GLU A 63 2.10 1.47 -24.19
N ARG A 64 3.28 0.82 -24.18
CA ARG A 64 3.39 -0.59 -23.78
C ARG A 64 3.18 -0.76 -22.29
N VAL A 65 3.84 0.09 -21.50
CA VAL A 65 3.77 0.09 -20.03
C VAL A 65 2.31 0.33 -19.60
N GLU A 66 1.66 1.35 -20.18
CA GLU A 66 0.25 1.64 -19.90
C GLU A 66 -0.71 0.54 -20.41
N SER A 67 -0.43 -0.05 -21.57
CA SER A 67 -1.23 -1.17 -22.07
C SER A 67 -1.09 -2.41 -21.20
N PHE A 68 0.12 -2.70 -20.71
CA PHE A 68 0.36 -3.79 -19.76
C PHE A 68 -0.40 -3.54 -18.46
N ARG A 69 -0.27 -2.34 -17.87
CA ARG A 69 -1.01 -1.94 -16.66
C ARG A 69 -2.49 -2.21 -16.78
N ARG A 70 -3.14 -1.67 -17.82
CA ARG A 70 -4.57 -1.84 -18.03
C ARG A 70 -4.99 -3.32 -18.10
N ARG A 71 -4.19 -4.16 -18.76
CA ARG A 71 -4.48 -5.60 -18.89
C ARG A 71 -4.20 -6.36 -17.60
N PHE A 72 -3.17 -5.97 -16.87
CA PHE A 72 -2.84 -6.54 -15.58
C PHE A 72 -3.94 -6.25 -14.55
N GLU A 73 -4.37 -4.99 -14.45
CA GLU A 73 -5.40 -4.53 -13.50
C GLU A 73 -6.80 -5.14 -13.77
N GLU A 74 -7.06 -5.62 -14.99
CA GLU A 74 -8.29 -6.36 -15.33
C GLU A 74 -8.38 -7.70 -14.57
N GLU A 75 -7.24 -8.32 -14.24
CA GLU A 75 -7.18 -9.68 -13.65
C GLU A 75 -6.62 -9.71 -12.22
N TYR A 76 -5.74 -8.76 -11.88
CA TYR A 76 -4.96 -8.78 -10.64
C TYR A 76 -5.36 -7.64 -9.70
N PHE A 77 -4.49 -6.64 -9.53
CA PHE A 77 -4.64 -5.52 -8.60
C PHE A 77 -4.07 -4.23 -9.20
N PRO A 78 -4.42 -3.04 -8.67
CA PRO A 78 -3.95 -1.76 -9.19
C PRO A 78 -2.43 -1.61 -9.07
N LEU A 79 -1.81 -1.11 -10.14
CA LEU A 79 -0.42 -0.72 -10.12
C LEU A 79 -0.29 0.80 -9.89
N ALA A 80 0.78 1.22 -9.23
CA ALA A 80 0.94 2.59 -8.77
C ALA A 80 1.21 3.59 -9.90
N GLU A 81 0.44 4.70 -9.93
CA GLU A 81 0.46 5.65 -11.06
C GLU A 81 1.85 6.23 -11.34
N PHE A 82 2.66 6.46 -10.30
CA PHE A 82 4.01 7.03 -10.45
C PHE A 82 4.94 6.17 -11.31
N ALA A 83 4.67 4.86 -11.43
CA ALA A 83 5.45 3.94 -12.24
C ALA A 83 5.12 4.04 -13.75
N PHE A 84 4.30 5.01 -14.15
CA PHE A 84 3.82 5.18 -15.52
C PHE A 84 3.91 6.66 -15.95
N GLY A 85 4.40 6.92 -17.17
CA GLY A 85 4.30 8.25 -17.80
C GLY A 85 5.55 8.76 -18.52
N ASP A 86 6.71 8.13 -18.32
CA ASP A 86 7.98 8.49 -18.96
C ASP A 86 8.80 7.26 -19.38
N GLU A 87 10.03 7.47 -19.86
CA GLU A 87 10.91 6.38 -20.27
C GLU A 87 11.51 5.61 -19.07
N GLU A 88 11.63 6.24 -17.90
CA GLU A 88 12.16 5.64 -16.65
C GLU A 88 11.15 4.66 -16.03
N SER A 89 9.86 4.85 -16.30
CA SER A 89 8.74 3.97 -15.93
C SER A 89 8.97 2.50 -16.30
N LEU A 90 9.60 2.22 -17.45
CA LEU A 90 9.88 0.85 -17.87
C LEU A 90 11.00 0.21 -17.03
N GLU A 91 12.03 0.99 -16.67
CA GLU A 91 13.15 0.51 -15.84
C GLU A 91 12.66 0.18 -14.43
N TYR A 92 11.86 1.06 -13.84
CA TYR A 92 11.23 0.80 -12.54
C TYR A 92 10.40 -0.49 -12.56
N MET A 93 9.50 -0.60 -13.55
CA MET A 93 8.57 -1.71 -13.65
C MET A 93 9.26 -3.06 -13.88
N VAL A 94 10.46 -3.13 -14.45
CA VAL A 94 11.15 -4.44 -14.59
C VAL A 94 11.90 -4.86 -13.34
N HIS A 95 12.19 -3.93 -12.43
CA HIS A 95 12.94 -4.19 -11.20
C HIS A 95 12.03 -4.46 -10.01
N ALA A 96 10.87 -3.81 -9.93
CA ALA A 96 9.93 -3.93 -8.84
C ALA A 96 8.49 -4.03 -9.33
N ILE A 97 7.63 -4.65 -8.53
CA ILE A 97 6.18 -4.55 -8.68
C ILE A 97 5.76 -3.16 -8.19
N PRO A 98 5.20 -2.29 -9.06
CA PRO A 98 4.67 -1.00 -8.64
C PRO A 98 3.34 -1.19 -7.91
N VAL A 99 3.36 -1.64 -6.66
CA VAL A 99 2.14 -1.85 -5.87
C VAL A 99 1.55 -0.51 -5.47
N GLU A 100 0.25 -0.30 -5.72
CA GLU A 100 -0.43 0.88 -5.20
C GLU A 100 -0.58 0.76 -3.67
N LEU A 101 0.16 1.60 -2.95
CA LEU A 101 0.13 1.69 -1.50
C LEU A 101 -0.76 2.86 -1.06
N MET A 102 -1.66 2.57 -0.14
CA MET A 102 -2.69 3.46 0.36
C MET A 102 -2.63 3.57 1.89
N GLY A 103 -1.49 3.27 2.53
CA GLY A 103 -1.28 3.49 3.96
C GLY A 103 -1.27 4.97 4.34
N TRP A 104 -1.43 5.25 5.63
CA TRP A 104 -1.39 6.62 6.15
C TRP A 104 0.03 7.09 6.40
N GLU A 105 0.36 8.27 5.87
CA GLU A 105 1.64 8.94 6.11
C GLU A 105 1.56 9.96 7.26
N TYR A 106 2.71 10.25 7.88
CA TYR A 106 2.81 11.23 8.97
C TYR A 106 2.31 12.61 8.52
N ASP A 107 2.77 13.07 7.37
CA ASP A 107 2.41 14.39 6.84
C ASP A 107 0.91 14.44 6.49
N GLN A 108 0.37 13.39 5.87
CA GLN A 108 -1.06 13.27 5.57
C GLN A 108 -1.93 13.42 6.82
N TYR A 109 -1.52 12.83 7.96
CA TYR A 109 -2.24 12.99 9.22
C TYR A 109 -2.24 14.44 9.74
N HIS A 110 -1.13 15.17 9.55
CA HIS A 110 -1.00 16.56 9.97
C HIS A 110 -1.69 17.55 9.01
N GLU A 111 -1.97 17.13 7.77
CA GLU A 111 -2.72 17.89 6.78
C GLU A 111 -4.25 17.66 6.85
N PHE A 112 -4.76 17.13 7.97
CA PHE A 112 -6.17 16.76 8.13
C PHE A 112 -7.17 17.89 7.85
N GLY A 113 -6.75 19.16 7.94
CA GLY A 113 -7.59 20.33 7.64
C GLY A 113 -8.11 20.37 6.20
N ASN A 114 -7.51 19.59 5.29
CA ASN A 114 -7.99 19.44 3.91
C ASN A 114 -9.03 18.31 3.75
N PHE A 115 -9.29 17.52 4.80
CA PHE A 115 -10.21 16.40 4.73
C PHE A 115 -11.67 16.81 4.88
N ARG A 116 -12.53 15.90 4.47
CA ARG A 116 -13.97 16.05 4.61
C ARG A 116 -14.38 15.88 6.08
N PRO A 117 -15.46 16.53 6.54
CA PRO A 117 -15.88 16.48 7.94
C PRO A 117 -16.07 15.06 8.51
N GLY A 118 -16.54 14.10 7.70
CA GLY A 118 -16.71 12.72 8.16
C GLY A 118 -15.39 12.04 8.50
N VAL A 119 -14.32 12.35 7.76
CA VAL A 119 -12.97 11.83 8.04
C VAL A 119 -12.42 12.47 9.31
N THR A 120 -12.56 13.79 9.48
CA THR A 120 -12.15 14.50 10.71
C THR A 120 -12.83 13.92 11.95
N LEU A 121 -14.12 13.62 11.87
CA LEU A 121 -14.86 12.99 12.97
C LEU A 121 -14.33 11.58 13.29
N LEU A 122 -13.94 10.79 12.29
CA LEU A 122 -13.34 9.48 12.50
C LEU A 122 -11.93 9.58 13.09
N LEU A 123 -11.09 10.49 12.59
CA LEU A 123 -9.78 10.79 13.17
C LEU A 123 -9.89 11.16 14.65
N GLY A 124 -10.91 11.94 15.03
CA GLY A 124 -11.18 12.28 16.43
C GLY A 124 -11.41 11.06 17.33
N LEU A 125 -11.98 9.97 16.82
CA LEU A 125 -12.25 8.75 17.61
C LEU A 125 -11.00 7.91 17.86
N VAL A 126 -10.04 7.90 16.94
CA VAL A 126 -8.93 6.94 16.95
C VAL A 126 -7.70 7.53 17.64
N VAL A 127 -6.87 6.67 18.22
CA VAL A 127 -5.55 7.04 18.72
C VAL A 127 -4.65 7.55 17.59
N ASN A 128 -3.76 8.50 17.90
CA ASN A 128 -2.76 8.97 16.95
C ASN A 128 -1.69 7.89 16.77
N PRO A 129 -1.56 7.26 15.58
CA PRO A 129 -0.55 6.25 15.34
C PRO A 129 0.86 6.84 15.16
N PHE A 130 0.99 8.16 15.00
CA PHE A 130 2.27 8.85 14.78
C PHE A 130 2.89 9.41 16.06
N ASP A 131 2.28 9.08 17.18
CA ASP A 131 2.67 9.52 18.49
C ASP A 131 3.89 8.69 18.99
N TYR A 132 5.07 9.03 18.49
CA TYR A 132 6.34 8.40 18.85
C TYR A 132 7.16 9.28 19.81
N ALA A 133 7.28 8.81 21.05
CA ALA A 133 8.41 9.03 21.97
C ALA A 133 8.69 10.45 22.54
N PHE A 134 7.86 11.46 22.31
CA PHE A 134 7.94 12.72 23.08
C PHE A 134 6.70 12.86 23.94
N GLU A 135 6.84 12.89 25.27
CA GLU A 135 5.75 12.90 26.27
C GLU A 135 4.74 14.09 26.13
N GLU A 136 4.87 14.94 25.11
CA GLU A 136 4.04 16.13 24.80
C GLU A 136 3.25 16.01 23.46
N SER A 137 3.23 14.84 22.84
CA SER A 137 2.69 14.55 21.50
C SER A 137 1.17 14.39 21.37
N GLU A 138 0.42 14.39 22.49
CA GLU A 138 -1.06 14.49 22.47
C GLU A 138 -1.53 15.76 21.73
N ALA A 139 -0.63 16.75 21.55
CA ALA A 139 -0.86 17.98 20.82
C ALA A 139 -1.34 17.78 19.37
N ALA A 140 -0.91 16.72 18.67
CA ALA A 140 -1.29 16.52 17.27
C ALA A 140 -2.79 16.20 17.09
N ARG A 141 -3.44 15.65 18.11
CA ARG A 141 -4.90 15.43 18.11
C ARG A 141 -5.71 16.65 18.54
N VAL A 142 -5.09 17.64 19.20
CA VAL A 142 -5.81 18.82 19.69
C VAL A 142 -6.52 19.56 18.55
N PRO A 143 -5.84 19.92 17.44
CA PRO A 143 -6.51 20.57 16.31
C PRO A 143 -7.66 19.73 15.71
N ILE A 144 -7.50 18.39 15.63
CA ILE A 144 -8.55 17.49 15.14
C ILE A 144 -9.78 17.54 16.07
N LEU A 145 -9.57 17.55 17.38
CA LEU A 145 -10.66 17.61 18.36
C LEU A 145 -11.32 19.00 18.43
N GLU A 146 -10.58 20.07 18.15
CA GLU A 146 -11.12 21.42 17.97
C GLU A 146 -12.06 21.46 16.76
N ASP A 147 -11.65 20.94 15.60
CA ASP A 147 -12.50 20.85 14.42
C ASP A 147 -13.72 19.94 14.66
N CYS A 148 -13.54 18.81 15.36
CA CYS A 148 -14.68 17.99 15.80
C CYS A 148 -15.64 18.80 16.67
N THR A 149 -15.13 19.66 17.55
CA THR A 149 -15.95 20.51 18.42
C THR A 149 -16.77 21.51 17.60
N GLU A 150 -16.21 22.07 16.53
CA GLU A 150 -16.95 22.93 15.60
C GLU A 150 -18.04 22.17 14.84
N LEU A 151 -17.78 20.91 14.48
CA LEU A 151 -18.71 20.07 13.70
C LEU A 151 -19.88 19.52 14.53
N VAL A 152 -19.63 19.06 15.76
CA VAL A 152 -20.60 18.31 16.56
C VAL A 152 -20.86 18.87 17.96
N GLY A 153 -20.06 19.84 18.41
CA GLY A 153 -20.18 20.45 19.72
C GLY A 153 -19.33 19.78 20.81
N ALA A 154 -18.88 20.61 21.77
CA ALA A 154 -17.94 20.20 22.82
C ALA A 154 -18.49 19.08 23.73
N GLU A 155 -19.80 19.02 23.93
CA GLU A 155 -20.43 17.98 24.76
C GLU A 155 -20.19 16.57 24.20
N LEU A 156 -20.24 16.41 22.87
CA LEU A 156 -20.00 15.11 22.24
C LEU A 156 -18.51 14.78 22.22
N VAL A 157 -17.65 15.75 21.92
CA VAL A 157 -16.19 15.56 21.92
C VAL A 157 -15.67 15.18 23.31
N ALA A 158 -16.23 15.76 24.37
CA ALA A 158 -15.85 15.44 25.76
C ALA A 158 -16.12 13.97 26.16
N ARG A 159 -16.88 13.21 25.36
CA ARG A 159 -17.11 11.77 25.57
C ARG A 159 -16.00 10.89 25.00
N ILE A 160 -15.12 11.45 24.18
CA ILE A 160 -13.99 10.76 23.57
C ILE A 160 -12.83 10.79 24.58
N PRO A 161 -12.12 9.67 24.81
CA PRO A 161 -10.91 9.67 25.62
C PRO A 161 -9.88 10.67 25.07
N ALA A 162 -9.09 11.27 25.98
CA ALA A 162 -8.06 12.24 25.61
C ALA A 162 -7.10 11.72 24.53
N ARG A 163 -6.80 10.41 24.53
CA ARG A 163 -5.95 9.72 23.55
C ARG A 163 -6.70 9.06 22.39
N GLY A 164 -8.03 9.05 22.39
CA GLY A 164 -8.82 8.25 21.46
C GLY A 164 -8.88 6.78 21.87
N TRP A 165 -9.44 5.94 21.00
CA TRP A 165 -9.52 4.50 21.19
C TRP A 165 -8.56 3.75 20.26
N ASP A 166 -8.02 2.64 20.76
CA ASP A 166 -7.18 1.73 20.00
C ASP A 166 -7.97 1.02 18.90
N SER A 167 -7.32 0.75 17.76
CA SER A 167 -7.93 0.04 16.63
C SER A 167 -8.45 -1.35 17.02
N GLU A 168 -7.70 -2.12 17.83
CA GLU A 168 -8.13 -3.44 18.33
C GLU A 168 -9.40 -3.34 19.19
N ALA A 169 -9.48 -2.32 20.05
CA ALA A 169 -10.65 -2.10 20.89
C ALA A 169 -11.87 -1.71 20.05
N LEU A 170 -11.68 -0.85 19.06
CA LEU A 170 -12.72 -0.47 18.11
C LEU A 170 -13.18 -1.66 17.26
N ARG A 171 -12.27 -2.52 16.78
CA ARG A 171 -12.61 -3.77 16.11
C ARG A 171 -13.47 -4.66 16.98
N ALA A 172 -13.05 -4.94 18.21
CA ALA A 172 -13.80 -5.79 19.14
C ALA A 172 -15.20 -5.22 19.46
N ALA A 173 -15.36 -3.90 19.48
CA ALA A 173 -16.65 -3.27 19.76
C ALA A 173 -17.59 -3.19 18.55
N CYS A 174 -17.04 -3.04 17.34
CA CYS A 174 -17.80 -2.76 16.11
C CYS A 174 -18.00 -3.97 15.19
N ASP A 175 -17.34 -5.10 15.45
CA ASP A 175 -17.43 -6.28 14.60
C ASP A 175 -18.89 -6.74 14.40
N ASP A 176 -19.22 -7.15 13.18
CA ASP A 176 -20.58 -7.53 12.76
C ASP A 176 -21.69 -6.48 13.05
N THR A 177 -21.34 -5.19 13.14
CA THR A 177 -22.32 -4.12 13.35
C THR A 177 -22.38 -3.11 12.20
N SER A 178 -23.39 -2.24 12.22
CA SER A 178 -23.47 -1.09 11.30
C SER A 178 -22.33 -0.08 11.48
N TYR A 179 -21.51 -0.22 12.52
CA TYR A 179 -20.38 0.66 12.82
C TYR A 179 -19.02 0.05 12.44
N ALA A 180 -19.00 -1.09 11.73
CA ALA A 180 -17.77 -1.76 11.30
C ALA A 180 -16.82 -0.83 10.51
N GLY A 181 -17.35 0.15 9.77
CA GLY A 181 -16.55 1.16 9.07
C GLY A 181 -15.69 2.04 10.01
N VAL A 182 -16.07 2.22 11.28
CA VAL A 182 -15.23 2.90 12.28
C VAL A 182 -14.00 2.06 12.59
N ALA A 183 -14.16 0.75 12.77
CA ALA A 183 -13.04 -0.16 13.02
C ALA A 183 -12.15 -0.32 11.79
N ASP A 184 -12.73 -0.39 10.59
CA ASP A 184 -11.95 -0.46 9.35
C ASP A 184 -11.09 0.78 9.16
N PHE A 185 -11.65 1.96 9.42
CA PHE A 185 -10.89 3.20 9.39
C PHE A 185 -9.78 3.22 10.44
N ALA A 186 -10.06 2.77 11.67
CA ALA A 186 -9.07 2.76 12.74
C ALA A 186 -7.91 1.81 12.46
N GLU A 187 -8.19 0.59 11.97
CA GLU A 187 -7.15 -0.35 11.56
C GLU A 187 -6.33 0.20 10.39
N TRP A 188 -6.97 0.84 9.41
CA TRP A 188 -6.28 1.46 8.29
C TRP A 188 -5.35 2.60 8.74
N LEU A 189 -5.85 3.51 9.58
CA LEU A 189 -5.05 4.60 10.15
C LEU A 189 -3.83 4.07 10.91
N CYS A 190 -3.99 2.98 11.66
CA CYS A 190 -2.94 2.38 12.47
C CYS A 190 -2.10 1.31 11.76
N ALA A 191 -2.24 1.14 10.43
CA ALA A 191 -1.56 0.08 9.67
C ALA A 191 -1.70 -1.32 10.29
N ALA A 192 -2.93 -1.66 10.72
CA ALA A 192 -3.27 -2.89 11.44
C ALA A 192 -4.38 -3.69 10.73
N THR A 193 -4.51 -3.56 9.41
CA THR A 193 -5.55 -4.23 8.62
C THR A 193 -5.20 -5.67 8.25
N GLY A 194 -3.91 -6.02 8.27
CA GLY A 194 -3.35 -7.25 7.72
C GLY A 194 -3.30 -7.25 6.19
N LEU A 195 -3.47 -6.09 5.54
CA LEU A 195 -3.51 -5.92 4.09
C LEU A 195 -2.35 -5.03 3.68
N TRP A 196 -1.44 -5.55 2.85
CA TRP A 196 -0.16 -4.89 2.57
C TRP A 196 -0.33 -3.49 1.97
N MET A 197 -1.31 -3.36 1.06
CA MET A 197 -1.64 -2.08 0.42
C MET A 197 -2.20 -1.03 1.39
N LEU A 198 -2.76 -1.41 2.53
CA LEU A 198 -3.31 -0.47 3.51
C LEU A 198 -2.39 -0.24 4.71
N ASP A 199 -1.45 -1.16 4.95
CA ASP A 199 -0.57 -1.13 6.12
C ASP A 199 0.84 -0.58 5.79
N ALA A 200 1.12 -0.28 4.52
CA ALA A 200 2.40 0.27 4.09
C ALA A 200 2.24 1.59 3.32
N THR A 201 3.27 2.42 3.40
CA THR A 201 3.45 3.67 2.65
C THR A 201 4.69 3.55 1.77
N TYR A 202 4.84 4.39 0.74
CA TYR A 202 6.03 4.37 -0.11
C TYR A 202 7.32 4.70 0.66
N GLU A 203 7.23 5.44 1.78
CA GLU A 203 8.39 5.72 2.63
C GLU A 203 8.87 4.50 3.44
N MET A 204 7.97 3.57 3.77
CA MET A 204 8.24 2.43 4.63
C MET A 204 8.34 1.10 3.88
N TYR A 205 7.76 1.02 2.69
CA TYR A 205 7.68 -0.21 1.92
C TYR A 205 8.99 -0.50 1.20
N ALA A 206 9.55 -1.69 1.46
CA ALA A 206 10.62 -2.21 0.64
C ALA A 206 9.99 -2.82 -0.62
N GLU A 207 10.43 -2.34 -1.79
CA GLU A 207 9.93 -2.80 -3.08
C GLU A 207 10.02 -4.32 -3.24
N GLU A 208 8.94 -4.92 -3.73
CA GLU A 208 8.89 -6.35 -4.01
C GLU A 208 9.32 -6.64 -5.45
N CYS A 209 10.12 -7.69 -5.63
CA CYS A 209 10.43 -8.20 -6.96
C CYS A 209 9.19 -8.88 -7.58
N TRP A 210 9.17 -8.97 -8.91
CA TRP A 210 8.16 -9.78 -9.60
C TRP A 210 8.27 -11.26 -9.21
N ASP A 211 7.33 -11.70 -8.38
CA ASP A 211 7.14 -13.08 -7.97
C ASP A 211 5.66 -13.46 -8.05
N ARG A 212 5.39 -14.64 -8.61
CA ARG A 212 4.02 -15.13 -8.81
C ARG A 212 3.24 -15.26 -7.51
N GLY A 213 3.90 -15.68 -6.42
CA GLY A 213 3.28 -15.83 -5.11
C GLY A 213 2.90 -14.48 -4.49
N ILE A 214 3.75 -13.47 -4.66
CA ILE A 214 3.45 -12.09 -4.24
C ILE A 214 2.27 -11.54 -5.04
N VAL A 215 2.30 -11.68 -6.37
CA VAL A 215 1.21 -11.22 -7.24
C VAL A 215 -0.11 -11.90 -6.87
N ASP A 216 -0.11 -13.21 -6.63
CA ASP A 216 -1.30 -13.96 -6.26
C ASP A 216 -1.85 -13.53 -4.89
N GLU A 217 -1.00 -13.25 -3.91
CA GLU A 217 -1.43 -12.77 -2.59
C GLU A 217 -2.00 -11.35 -2.66
N LEU A 218 -1.33 -10.42 -3.35
CA LEU A 218 -1.86 -9.06 -3.57
C LEU A 218 -3.19 -9.08 -4.33
N THR A 219 -3.30 -9.93 -5.35
CA THR A 219 -4.56 -10.15 -6.09
C THR A 219 -5.67 -10.66 -5.19
N LYS A 220 -5.35 -11.61 -4.31
CA LYS A 220 -6.30 -12.16 -3.33
C LYS A 220 -6.71 -11.12 -2.28
N GLN A 221 -5.80 -10.23 -1.88
CA GLN A 221 -6.09 -9.15 -0.93
C GLN A 221 -6.91 -8.02 -1.56
N TRP A 222 -6.77 -7.75 -2.85
CA TRP A 222 -7.38 -6.58 -3.50
C TRP A 222 -8.90 -6.44 -3.30
N PRO A 223 -9.74 -7.49 -3.44
CA PRO A 223 -11.16 -7.40 -3.12
C PRO A 223 -11.44 -7.01 -1.66
N LEU A 224 -10.59 -7.44 -0.71
CA LEU A 224 -10.70 -7.11 0.71
C LEU A 224 -10.31 -5.65 0.95
N VAL A 225 -9.24 -5.17 0.31
CA VAL A 225 -8.83 -3.75 0.35
C VAL A 225 -9.98 -2.85 -0.09
N LYS A 226 -10.58 -3.12 -1.25
CA LYS A 226 -11.75 -2.36 -1.74
C LYS A 226 -12.90 -2.38 -0.74
N GLN A 227 -13.25 -3.56 -0.23
CA GLN A 227 -14.34 -3.69 0.73
C GLN A 227 -14.10 -2.86 1.99
N ARG A 228 -12.87 -2.84 2.51
CA ARG A 228 -12.50 -2.06 3.71
C ARG A 228 -12.62 -0.56 3.45
N LEU A 229 -12.06 -0.09 2.33
CA LEU A 229 -12.13 1.32 1.94
C LEU A 229 -13.59 1.74 1.71
N ASP A 230 -14.37 0.96 0.97
CA ASP A 230 -15.79 1.24 0.72
C ASP A 230 -16.59 1.39 2.02
N ARG A 231 -16.38 0.52 3.02
CA ARG A 231 -17.06 0.64 4.32
C ARG A 231 -16.61 1.87 5.13
N GLY A 232 -15.32 2.21 5.09
CA GLY A 232 -14.83 3.47 5.65
C GLY A 232 -15.48 4.68 4.95
N TYR A 233 -15.66 4.56 3.63
CA TYR A 233 -16.24 5.61 2.79
C TYR A 233 -17.72 5.83 3.04
N GLU A 234 -18.48 4.75 3.13
CA GLU A 234 -19.88 4.80 3.54
C GLU A 234 -20.03 5.39 4.96
N MET A 235 -19.10 5.09 5.87
CA MET A 235 -19.11 5.62 7.24
C MET A 235 -18.89 7.14 7.26
N TYR A 236 -17.86 7.67 6.58
CA TYR A 236 -17.66 9.12 6.54
C TYR A 236 -18.87 9.83 5.91
N ALA A 237 -19.49 9.24 4.87
CA ALA A 237 -20.58 9.87 4.14
C ALA A 237 -21.85 9.87 5.00
N TRP A 238 -22.06 8.80 5.74
CA TRP A 238 -23.14 8.70 6.70
C TRP A 238 -22.97 9.69 7.85
N LEU A 239 -21.76 9.87 8.39
CA LEU A 239 -21.49 10.90 9.40
C LEU A 239 -21.83 12.29 8.87
N GLU A 240 -21.37 12.64 7.67
CA GLU A 240 -21.62 13.94 7.04
C GLU A 240 -23.09 14.25 6.77
N ALA A 241 -23.91 13.24 6.50
CA ALA A 241 -25.33 13.45 6.21
C ALA A 241 -26.11 14.07 7.39
N SER A 242 -25.67 13.85 8.62
CA SER A 242 -26.23 14.47 9.83
C SER A 242 -25.21 14.41 10.98
N PRO A 243 -24.18 15.28 10.99
CA PRO A 243 -22.99 15.13 11.83
C PRO A 243 -23.31 14.92 13.31
N VAL A 244 -24.00 15.86 13.94
CA VAL A 244 -24.38 15.77 15.37
C VAL A 244 -25.15 14.49 15.68
N LYS A 245 -26.21 14.22 14.92
CA LYS A 245 -27.12 13.07 15.16
C LYS A 245 -26.42 11.73 14.97
N ASN A 246 -25.66 11.58 13.89
CA ASN A 246 -25.03 10.32 13.53
C ASN A 246 -23.79 10.06 14.39
N PHE A 247 -23.02 11.10 14.71
CA PHE A 247 -21.91 11.00 15.65
C PHE A 247 -22.38 10.68 17.07
N THR A 248 -23.52 11.25 17.51
CA THR A 248 -24.14 10.87 18.79
C THR A 248 -24.45 9.37 18.84
N LYS A 249 -25.02 8.81 17.76
CA LYS A 249 -25.31 7.36 17.69
C LYS A 249 -24.05 6.50 17.78
N VAL A 250 -22.95 6.94 17.14
CA VAL A 250 -21.65 6.25 17.23
C VAL A 250 -21.16 6.27 18.68
N LEU A 251 -21.15 7.45 19.33
CA LEU A 251 -20.71 7.56 20.71
C LEU A 251 -21.62 6.81 21.70
N ASP A 252 -22.94 6.81 21.49
CA ASP A 252 -23.89 6.03 22.30
C ASP A 252 -23.67 4.52 22.17
N PHE A 253 -23.17 4.09 21.02
CA PHE A 253 -22.80 2.69 20.79
C PHE A 253 -21.44 2.35 21.41
N LEU A 254 -20.41 3.18 21.17
CA LEU A 254 -19.02 2.91 21.55
C LEU A 254 -18.76 3.09 23.04
N VAL A 255 -19.18 4.21 23.63
CA VAL A 255 -18.82 4.59 25.00
C VAL A 255 -19.19 3.48 26.00
N PRO A 256 -20.41 2.92 26.02
CA PRO A 256 -20.75 1.86 26.98
C PRO A 256 -19.91 0.59 26.82
N ARG A 257 -19.42 0.29 25.61
CA ARG A 257 -18.63 -0.91 25.29
C ARG A 257 -17.16 -0.74 25.65
N LEU A 258 -16.61 0.45 25.41
CA LEU A 258 -15.18 0.72 25.54
C LEU A 258 -14.79 1.22 26.94
N THR A 259 -15.72 1.83 27.69
CA THR A 259 -15.46 2.24 29.09
C THR A 259 -15.27 1.03 30.02
N ALA A 260 -15.67 -0.18 29.61
CA ALA A 260 -15.50 -1.40 30.38
C ALA A 260 -14.10 -2.06 30.21
N VAL A 261 -13.32 -1.66 29.19
CA VAL A 261 -12.10 -2.36 28.79
C VAL A 261 -10.82 -1.71 29.34
N GLY A 262 -10.85 -0.41 29.68
CA GLY A 262 -9.68 0.35 30.11
C GLY A 262 -8.65 0.54 28.98
N PRO A 263 -7.90 1.66 28.93
CA PRO A 263 -6.92 1.87 27.86
C PRO A 263 -5.78 0.86 28.01
N LYS A 264 -5.51 0.07 26.96
CA LYS A 264 -4.22 -0.60 26.80
C LYS A 264 -3.33 0.37 26.04
N ALA A 265 -2.06 0.46 26.42
CA ALA A 265 -1.12 1.19 25.56
C ALA A 265 -1.02 0.43 24.23
N PRO A 266 -1.31 1.07 23.08
CA PRO A 266 -1.06 0.45 21.80
C PRO A 266 0.45 0.21 21.67
N LYS A 267 0.82 -0.91 21.05
CA LYS A 267 2.22 -1.11 20.64
C LYS A 267 2.54 -0.09 19.55
N THR A 268 3.67 0.56 19.68
CA THR A 268 4.20 1.51 18.68
C THR A 268 4.47 0.79 17.35
N LEU A 269 4.40 1.45 16.19
CA LEU A 269 4.83 0.83 14.92
C LEU A 269 6.25 0.27 15.02
N ILE A 270 7.15 0.92 15.79
CA ILE A 270 8.50 0.40 16.05
C ILE A 270 8.46 -0.95 16.77
N GLU A 271 7.59 -1.11 17.79
CA GLU A 271 7.42 -2.38 18.49
C GLU A 271 6.76 -3.44 17.60
N VAL A 272 5.80 -3.06 16.76
CA VAL A 272 5.18 -3.95 15.78
C VAL A 272 6.20 -4.41 14.75
N PHE A 273 6.94 -3.49 14.13
CA PHE A 273 8.01 -3.81 13.17
C PHE A 273 9.16 -4.57 13.80
N ALA A 274 9.50 -4.32 15.08
CA ALA A 274 10.50 -5.10 15.79
C ALA A 274 10.02 -6.54 16.06
N GLU A 275 8.75 -6.72 16.41
CA GLU A 275 8.15 -8.04 16.59
C GLU A 275 8.02 -8.80 15.26
N GLU A 276 7.63 -8.13 14.18
CA GLU A 276 7.56 -8.72 12.84
C GLU A 276 8.95 -9.06 12.29
N ALA A 277 9.94 -8.18 12.47
CA ALA A 277 11.32 -8.47 12.12
C ALA A 277 11.89 -9.63 12.94
N ALA A 278 11.55 -9.72 14.23
CA ALA A 278 11.93 -10.85 15.08
C ALA A 278 11.24 -12.15 14.65
N ALA A 279 9.95 -12.12 14.30
CA ALA A 279 9.20 -13.26 13.80
C ALA A 279 9.72 -13.74 12.43
N LYS A 280 10.07 -12.81 11.54
CA LYS A 280 10.70 -13.10 10.25
C LYS A 280 12.08 -13.73 10.44
N ALA A 281 12.91 -13.18 11.33
CA ALA A 281 14.21 -13.75 11.66
C ALA A 281 14.10 -15.15 12.30
N GLU A 282 13.08 -15.41 13.13
CA GLU A 282 12.82 -16.72 13.73
C GLU A 282 12.31 -17.74 12.70
N ALA A 283 11.45 -17.31 11.77
CA ALA A 283 10.98 -18.13 10.65
C ALA A 283 12.14 -18.51 9.72
N GLU A 284 13.01 -17.55 9.35
CA GLU A 284 14.21 -17.77 8.54
C GLU A 284 15.23 -18.66 9.26
N ALA A 285 15.43 -18.51 10.58
CA ALA A 285 16.28 -19.39 11.38
C ALA A 285 15.74 -20.83 11.42
N THR A 286 14.42 -20.99 11.45
CA THR A 286 13.74 -22.30 11.44
C THR A 286 13.82 -22.97 10.06
N GLN A 287 13.70 -22.20 8.98
CA GLN A 287 13.90 -22.67 7.60
C GLN A 287 15.37 -22.99 7.30
N GLY A 288 16.31 -22.18 7.81
CA GLY A 288 17.75 -22.43 7.74
C GLY A 288 18.18 -23.67 8.54
N CYS A 289 17.48 -24.00 9.63
CA CYS A 289 17.71 -25.23 10.39
C CYS A 289 17.32 -26.49 9.62
N HIS A 290 16.34 -26.41 8.70
CA HIS A 290 15.97 -27.55 7.84
C HIS A 290 16.98 -27.84 6.72
N ILE A 291 17.69 -26.81 6.22
CA ILE A 291 18.77 -27.00 5.23
C ILE A 291 20.06 -27.48 5.91
N GLY A 292 20.34 -27.04 7.15
CA GLY A 292 21.50 -27.48 7.94
C GLY A 292 21.42 -28.89 8.51
N ARG A 293 20.22 -29.49 8.62
CA ARG A 293 20.03 -30.84 9.20
C ARG A 293 20.11 -31.98 8.18
N MET A 294 20.19 -31.69 6.87
CA MET A 294 20.39 -32.70 5.82
C MET A 294 21.88 -33.03 5.52
N MET A 295 22.84 -32.31 6.10
CA MET A 295 24.29 -32.53 5.86
C MET A 295 25.06 -33.11 7.06
N ARG A 296 24.47 -34.07 7.79
CA ARG A 296 25.26 -35.02 8.61
C ARG A 296 24.75 -36.44 8.42
N ARG A 297 25.32 -37.15 7.45
CA ARG A 297 25.28 -38.62 7.44
C ARG A 297 26.26 -39.15 8.51
N PRO A 298 25.84 -40.08 9.38
CA PRO A 298 26.75 -40.80 10.25
C PRO A 298 27.32 -42.03 9.51
N GLY A 299 28.65 -42.14 9.49
CA GLY A 299 29.36 -43.42 9.37
C GLY A 299 29.59 -44.00 7.98
N MET A 300 30.85 -44.39 7.77
CA MET A 300 31.47 -45.12 6.65
C MET A 300 31.83 -44.34 5.39
#